data_AF-A0A1W1DLW6-F1
#
_entry.id   AF-A0A1W1DLW6-F1
#
_cell.length_a   1.000
_cell.length_b   1.000
_cell.length_c   1.000
_cell.angle_alpha   90.00
_cell.angle_beta   90.00
_cell.angle_gamma   90.00
#
_symmetry.space_group_name_H-M   'P 1'
#
loop_
_entity.id
_entity.type
_entity.pdbx_description
1 polymer ?
#
loop_
_entity_poly.entity_id
_entity_poly.type
_entity_poly.pdbx_seq_one_letter_code
_entity_poly.pdbx_strand_id
1 'polypeptide(L)'
;MQTIGAHYTYAEVPIGFWAADLLEIERNHYDRLVHFAFGFLLVLPFKEVITRTIEFSSFRSMVFLLVLVFLGIGSFYEIIEWLYAIFYEQQQSPQTADSFLGSQGDIWDAEKDMLIAGLGAWLYLLFFIPKTQQ
;
A
#
# COMPACT_ATOMS: atom_id res chain seq x y z
N MET A 1 -6.00 -4.99 10.05
CA MET A 1 -6.18 -5.28 8.61
C MET A 1 -5.21 -6.35 8.13
N GLN A 2 -3.91 -6.17 8.31
CA GLN A 2 -2.88 -7.18 8.03
C GLN A 2 -3.19 -8.59 8.59
N THR A 3 -3.54 -8.69 9.87
CA THR A 3 -3.90 -9.99 10.51
C THR A 3 -5.12 -10.67 9.89
N ILE A 4 -6.07 -9.88 9.36
CA ILE A 4 -7.27 -10.42 8.70
C ILE A 4 -6.89 -10.92 7.29
N GLY A 5 -6.08 -10.14 6.56
CA GLY A 5 -5.54 -10.54 5.25
C GLY A 5 -4.69 -11.81 5.35
N ALA A 6 -3.85 -11.93 6.38
CA ALA A 6 -3.04 -13.13 6.62
C ALA A 6 -3.87 -14.37 7.03
N HIS A 7 -5.05 -14.18 7.64
CA HIS A 7 -5.90 -15.30 8.05
C HIS A 7 -6.70 -15.88 6.87
N TYR A 8 -7.19 -15.01 5.97
CA TYR A 8 -8.03 -15.42 4.84
C TYR A 8 -7.27 -15.54 3.52
N THR A 9 -6.06 -14.99 3.40
CA THR A 9 -5.50 -14.50 2.12
C THR A 9 -6.22 -13.23 1.67
N TYR A 10 -5.46 -12.25 1.19
CA TYR A 10 -5.97 -10.93 0.83
C TYR A 10 -7.10 -10.97 -0.21
N ALA A 11 -6.99 -11.88 -1.19
CA ALA A 11 -8.00 -12.11 -2.21
C ALA A 11 -9.33 -12.67 -1.66
N GLU A 12 -9.33 -13.26 -0.45
CA GLU A 12 -10.50 -13.95 0.10
C GLU A 12 -11.13 -13.22 1.30
N VAL A 13 -10.66 -12.02 1.64
CA VAL A 13 -11.23 -11.27 2.77
C VAL A 13 -12.67 -10.84 2.47
N PRO A 14 -13.68 -11.21 3.30
CA PRO A 14 -15.11 -10.98 3.01
C PRO A 14 -15.48 -9.52 2.74
N ILE A 15 -14.87 -8.58 3.45
CA ILE A 15 -15.12 -7.14 3.27
C ILE A 15 -14.79 -6.70 1.85
N GLY A 16 -13.76 -7.29 1.25
CA GLY A 16 -13.37 -6.99 -0.11
C GLY A 16 -14.42 -7.43 -1.14
N PHE A 17 -15.03 -8.59 -0.94
CA PHE A 17 -16.15 -9.06 -1.78
C PHE A 17 -17.39 -8.18 -1.59
N TRP A 18 -17.74 -7.80 -0.36
CA TRP A 18 -18.88 -6.91 -0.12
C TRP A 18 -18.72 -5.54 -0.79
N ALA A 19 -17.51 -4.99 -0.75
CA ALA A 19 -17.18 -3.77 -1.47
C ALA A 19 -17.24 -3.97 -2.98
N ALA A 20 -16.79 -5.13 -3.47
CA ALA A 20 -16.84 -5.47 -4.89
C ALA A 20 -18.28 -5.53 -5.42
N ASP A 21 -19.16 -6.24 -4.70
CA ASP A 21 -20.58 -6.36 -5.01
C ASP A 21 -21.30 -5.00 -4.96
N LEU A 22 -21.01 -4.19 -3.95
CA LEU A 22 -21.66 -2.89 -3.78
C LEU A 22 -21.27 -1.87 -4.85
N LEU A 23 -20.00 -1.93 -5.31
CA LEU A 23 -19.45 -1.00 -6.30
C LEU A 23 -19.48 -1.55 -7.72
N GLU A 24 -20.03 -2.76 -7.92
CA GLU A 24 -20.07 -3.49 -9.20
C GLU A 24 -18.68 -3.59 -9.85
N ILE A 25 -17.65 -3.83 -9.05
CA ILE A 25 -16.26 -4.00 -9.51
C ILE A 25 -15.87 -5.48 -9.53
N GLU A 26 -15.05 -5.85 -10.51
CA GLU A 26 -14.85 -7.25 -10.89
C GLU A 26 -14.05 -8.10 -9.88
N ARG A 27 -13.33 -7.48 -8.94
CA ARG A 27 -12.41 -8.20 -8.04
C ARG A 27 -12.38 -7.66 -6.61
N ASN A 28 -11.80 -8.47 -5.72
CA ASN A 28 -11.55 -8.09 -4.34
C ASN A 28 -10.35 -7.11 -4.27
N HIS A 29 -10.59 -5.90 -3.76
CA HIS A 29 -9.55 -4.86 -3.58
C HIS A 29 -9.15 -4.64 -2.12
N TYR A 30 -9.30 -5.64 -1.26
CA TYR A 30 -8.92 -5.53 0.14
C TYR A 30 -7.44 -5.17 0.31
N ASP A 31 -6.57 -5.68 -0.55
CA ASP A 31 -5.14 -5.37 -0.50
C ASP A 31 -4.85 -3.88 -0.74
N ARG A 32 -5.43 -3.31 -1.79
CA ARG A 32 -5.39 -1.86 -2.05
C ARG A 32 -5.87 -1.03 -0.87
N LEU A 33 -6.89 -1.49 -0.14
CA LEU A 33 -7.37 -0.81 1.07
C LEU A 33 -6.31 -0.82 2.17
N VAL A 34 -5.60 -1.94 2.34
CA VAL A 34 -4.51 -2.06 3.32
C VAL A 34 -3.33 -1.17 2.91
N HIS A 35 -2.93 -1.17 1.64
CA HIS A 35 -1.89 -0.28 1.10
C HIS A 35 -2.25 1.20 1.30
N PHE A 36 -3.49 1.57 0.97
CA PHE A 36 -3.99 2.93 1.18
C PHE A 36 -3.88 3.34 2.65
N ALA A 37 -4.39 2.49 3.54
CA ALA A 37 -4.40 2.77 4.97
C ALA A 37 -3.00 2.79 5.57
N PHE A 38 -2.08 1.95 5.07
CA PHE A 38 -0.66 1.99 5.42
C PHE A 38 -0.09 3.39 5.14
N GLY A 39 -0.27 3.89 3.92
CA GLY A 39 0.14 5.24 3.55
C GLY A 39 -0.53 6.34 4.38
N PHE A 40 -1.86 6.29 4.43
CA PHE A 40 -2.68 7.32 5.06
C PHE A 40 -2.44 7.44 6.56
N LEU A 41 -2.31 6.32 7.27
CA LEU A 41 -2.18 6.33 8.74
C LEU A 41 -0.74 6.46 9.21
N LEU A 42 0.23 5.87 8.51
CA LEU A 42 1.62 5.87 8.98
C LEU A 42 2.43 7.09 8.53
N VAL A 43 1.94 7.88 7.57
CA VAL A 43 2.70 9.07 7.14
C VAL A 43 2.88 10.10 8.26
N LEU A 44 1.95 10.18 9.22
CA LEU A 44 2.06 11.09 10.36
C LEU A 44 3.26 10.76 11.27
N PRO A 45 3.38 9.55 11.85
CA PRO A 45 4.53 9.22 12.69
C PRO A 45 5.85 9.29 11.90
N PHE A 46 5.85 8.95 10.61
CA PHE A 46 7.04 9.13 9.76
C PHE A 46 7.42 10.60 9.62
N LYS A 47 6.45 11.49 9.37
CA LYS A 47 6.67 12.93 9.34
C LYS A 47 7.28 13.40 10.67
N GLU A 48 6.72 12.99 11.81
CA GLU A 48 7.21 13.40 13.12
C GLU A 48 8.65 12.97 13.39
N VAL A 49 9.03 11.77 12.98
CA VAL A 49 10.41 11.28 13.13
C VAL A 49 11.35 12.01 12.18
N ILE A 50 10.98 12.12 10.90
CA ILE A 50 11.83 12.71 9.87
C ILE A 50 12.03 14.21 10.10
N THR A 51 11.00 14.95 10.52
CA THR A 51 11.12 16.39 10.80
C THR A 51 11.92 16.71 12.07
N ARG A 52 12.20 15.72 12.93
CA ARG A 52 13.15 15.88 14.05
C ARG A 52 14.61 15.74 13.64
N THR A 53 14.88 15.14 12.48
CA THR A 53 16.25 14.85 12.01
C THR A 53 16.62 15.58 10.73
N ILE A 54 15.63 15.97 9.92
CA ILE A 54 15.81 16.63 8.64
C ILE A 54 15.01 17.94 8.64
N GLU A 55 15.69 19.04 8.38
CA GLU A 55 15.07 20.33 8.11
C GLU A 55 14.67 20.41 6.63
N PHE A 56 13.43 20.83 6.37
CA PHE A 56 12.92 20.99 5.02
C PHE A 56 12.85 22.46 4.62
N SER A 57 13.34 22.77 3.43
CA SER A 57 13.28 24.12 2.85
C SER A 57 11.85 24.62 2.58
N SER A 58 10.87 23.71 2.49
CA SER A 58 9.46 24.06 2.29
C SER A 58 8.53 22.91 2.66
N PHE A 59 7.26 23.23 2.91
CA PHE A 59 6.21 22.21 3.06
C PHE A 59 6.11 21.28 1.83
N ARG A 60 6.31 21.81 0.62
CA ARG A 60 6.22 21.04 -0.62
C ARG A 60 7.33 20.00 -0.73
N SER A 61 8.56 20.35 -0.36
CA SER A 61 9.69 19.39 -0.38
C SER A 61 9.51 18.30 0.67
N MET A 62 8.97 18.63 1.86
CA MET A 62 8.60 17.63 2.87
C MET A 62 7.53 16.66 2.33
N VAL A 63 6.43 17.17 1.77
CA VAL A 63 5.36 16.32 1.21
C VAL A 63 5.89 15.42 0.10
N PHE A 64 6.67 15.98 -0.83
CA PHE A 64 7.26 15.22 -1.93
C PHE A 64 8.14 14.07 -1.41
N LEU A 65 9.04 14.36 -0.46
CA LEU A 65 9.93 13.35 0.10
C LEU A 65 9.15 12.26 0.85
N LEU A 66 8.18 12.64 1.68
CA LEU A 66 7.38 11.66 2.44
C LEU A 66 6.57 10.75 1.51
N VAL A 67 5.96 11.29 0.45
CA VAL A 67 5.24 10.47 -0.54
C VAL A 67 6.20 9.52 -1.25
N LEU A 68 7.39 9.98 -1.65
CA LEU A 68 8.41 9.10 -2.24
C LEU A 68 8.86 7.99 -1.29
N VAL A 69 8.97 8.27 0.02
CA VAL A 69 9.29 7.24 1.02
C VAL A 69 8.21 6.16 1.05
N PHE A 70 6.93 6.53 1.03
CA PHE A 70 5.83 5.55 1.04
C PHE A 70 5.71 4.75 -0.26
N LEU A 71 5.93 5.40 -1.41
CA LEU A 71 6.07 4.70 -2.69
C LEU A 71 7.24 3.70 -2.61
N GLY A 72 8.40 4.13 -2.11
CA GLY A 72 9.59 3.29 -2.00
C GLY A 72 9.43 2.10 -1.04
N ILE A 73 8.79 2.30 0.12
CA ILE A 73 8.50 1.21 1.05
C ILE A 73 7.48 0.24 0.43
N GLY A 74 6.43 0.75 -0.22
CA GLY A 74 5.47 -0.08 -0.96
C GLY A 74 6.15 -0.92 -2.03
N SER A 75 6.94 -0.30 -2.91
CA SER A 75 7.70 -1.01 -3.94
C SER A 75 8.65 -2.06 -3.34
N PHE A 76 9.31 -1.75 -2.22
CA PHE A 76 10.20 -2.71 -1.56
C PHE A 76 9.44 -3.92 -1.02
N TYR A 77 8.25 -3.70 -0.46
CA TYR A 77 7.36 -4.77 0.01
C TYR A 77 6.90 -5.67 -1.15
N GLU A 78 6.40 -5.07 -2.23
CA GLU A 78 5.98 -5.80 -3.46
C GLU A 78 7.12 -6.63 -4.06
N ILE A 79 8.35 -6.09 -4.08
CA ILE A 79 9.53 -6.82 -4.56
C ILE A 79 9.79 -8.04 -3.68
N ILE A 80 9.65 -7.94 -2.35
CA ILE A 80 9.83 -9.08 -1.45
C ILE A 80 8.78 -10.16 -1.72
N GLU A 81 7.52 -9.78 -1.89
CA GLU A 81 6.44 -10.72 -2.20
C GLU A 81 6.64 -11.39 -3.56
N TRP A 82 7.04 -10.62 -4.57
CA TRP A 82 7.39 -11.15 -5.88
C TRP A 82 8.56 -12.16 -5.82
N LEU A 83 9.63 -11.83 -5.07
CA LEU A 83 10.76 -12.74 -4.89
C LEU A 83 10.32 -14.01 -4.16
N TYR A 84 9.49 -13.90 -3.13
CA TYR A 84 8.94 -15.06 -2.44
C TYR A 84 8.11 -15.94 -3.39
N ALA A 85 7.24 -15.33 -4.18
CA ALA A 85 6.40 -16.02 -5.15
C ALA A 85 7.23 -16.80 -6.18
N ILE A 86 8.30 -16.22 -6.72
CA ILE A 86 9.19 -16.90 -7.68
C ILE A 86 10.00 -18.02 -7.02
N PHE A 87 10.58 -17.77 -5.85
CA PHE A 87 11.51 -18.73 -5.24
C PHE A 87 10.83 -19.89 -4.52
N TYR A 88 9.63 -19.69 -3.97
CA TYR A 88 8.99 -20.69 -3.12
C TYR A 88 7.65 -21.19 -3.68
N GLU A 89 6.76 -20.29 -4.06
CA GLU A 89 5.40 -20.69 -4.48
C GLU A 89 5.35 -21.23 -5.90
N GLN A 90 6.10 -20.63 -6.83
CA GLN A 90 6.18 -21.07 -8.22
C GLN A 90 6.74 -22.50 -8.36
N GLN A 91 7.55 -22.95 -7.39
CA GLN A 91 8.03 -24.33 -7.36
C GLN A 91 6.92 -25.34 -7.06
N GLN A 92 5.85 -24.92 -6.38
CA GLN A 92 4.71 -25.76 -6.03
C GLN A 92 3.66 -25.75 -7.15
N SER A 93 3.17 -24.57 -7.52
CA SER A 93 2.33 -24.38 -8.72
C SER A 93 2.24 -22.89 -9.13
N PRO A 94 2.01 -22.58 -10.41
CA PRO A 94 1.78 -21.21 -10.86
C PRO A 94 0.55 -20.55 -10.23
N GLN A 95 -0.47 -21.35 -9.88
CA GLN A 95 -1.71 -20.86 -9.27
C GLN A 95 -1.50 -20.44 -7.82
N THR A 96 -0.63 -21.14 -7.08
CA THR A 96 -0.29 -20.79 -5.70
C THR A 96 0.45 -19.47 -5.63
N ALA A 97 1.37 -19.22 -6.58
CA ALA A 97 2.10 -17.96 -6.68
C ALA A 97 1.16 -16.76 -6.94
N ASP A 98 0.19 -16.90 -7.84
CA ASP A 98 -0.78 -15.85 -8.11
C ASP A 98 -1.70 -15.55 -6.92
N SER A 99 -2.14 -16.61 -6.23
CA SER A 99 -2.97 -16.47 -5.02
C SER A 99 -2.22 -15.80 -3.86
N PHE A 100 -0.91 -16.08 -3.73
CA PHE A 100 -0.06 -15.45 -2.73
C PHE A 100 0.11 -13.96 -2.99
N LEU A 101 0.38 -13.59 -4.25
CA LEU A 101 0.49 -12.19 -4.67
C LEU A 101 -0.85 -11.44 -4.64
N GLY A 102 -1.99 -12.14 -4.52
CA GLY A 102 -3.30 -11.49 -4.53
C GLY A 102 -3.69 -10.83 -5.86
N SER A 103 -2.93 -11.09 -6.93
CA SER A 103 -3.03 -10.37 -8.21
C SER A 103 -4.40 -10.53 -8.88
N GLN A 104 -5.05 -11.69 -8.69
CA GLN A 104 -6.34 -12.02 -9.31
C GLN A 104 -6.30 -11.83 -10.84
N GLY A 105 -5.14 -12.09 -11.46
CA GLY A 105 -4.90 -11.88 -12.89
C GLY A 105 -4.56 -10.45 -13.32
N ASP A 106 -4.43 -9.50 -12.39
CA ASP A 106 -4.01 -8.13 -12.66
C ASP A 106 -2.48 -8.04 -12.71
N ILE A 107 -1.90 -7.98 -13.92
CA ILE A 107 -0.43 -7.88 -14.09
C ILE A 107 0.17 -6.59 -13.53
N TRP A 108 -0.65 -5.60 -13.22
CA TRP A 108 -0.24 -4.29 -12.70
C TRP A 108 -0.61 -4.13 -11.21
N ASP A 109 -0.87 -5.22 -10.49
CA ASP A 109 -1.35 -5.12 -9.11
C ASP A 109 -0.34 -4.42 -8.23
N ALA A 110 0.90 -4.93 -8.20
CA ALA A 110 2.00 -4.36 -7.44
C ALA A 110 2.19 -2.85 -7.70
N GLU A 111 2.16 -2.41 -8.97
CA GLU A 111 2.27 -0.99 -9.34
C GLU A 111 1.10 -0.15 -8.81
N LYS A 112 -0.11 -0.70 -8.81
CA LYS A 112 -1.28 -0.04 -8.26
C LYS A 112 -1.22 0.00 -6.74
N ASP A 113 -0.78 -1.07 -6.09
CA ASP A 113 -0.68 -1.18 -4.63
C ASP A 113 0.36 -0.21 -4.06
N MET A 114 1.54 -0.13 -4.69
CA MET A 114 2.53 0.89 -4.33
C MET A 114 2.01 2.32 -4.56
N LEU A 115 1.33 2.58 -5.70
CA LEU A 115 0.77 3.89 -6.00
C LEU A 115 -0.29 4.31 -4.98
N ILE A 116 -1.17 3.38 -4.59
CA ILE A 116 -2.25 3.62 -3.64
C ILE A 116 -1.69 3.89 -2.23
N ALA A 117 -0.60 3.24 -1.84
CA ALA A 117 0.12 3.58 -0.60
C ALA A 117 0.66 5.02 -0.63
N GLY A 118 1.31 5.43 -1.72
CA GLY A 118 1.77 6.81 -1.91
C GLY A 118 0.62 7.82 -1.90
N LEU A 119 -0.50 7.49 -2.54
CA LEU A 119 -1.71 8.33 -2.60
C LEU A 119 -2.33 8.52 -1.20
N GLY A 120 -2.40 7.46 -0.40
CA GLY A 120 -2.87 7.55 0.99
C GLY A 120 -2.03 8.53 1.81
N ALA A 121 -0.70 8.42 1.72
CA ALA A 121 0.21 9.34 2.39
C ALA A 121 0.03 10.80 1.91
N TRP A 122 -0.11 11.01 0.60
CA TRP A 122 -0.32 12.33 0.02
C TRP A 122 -1.63 12.98 0.49
N LEU A 123 -2.74 12.23 0.47
CA LEU A 123 -4.05 12.73 0.89
C LEU A 123 -4.06 13.11 2.37
N TYR A 124 -3.44 12.30 3.23
CA TYR A 124 -3.31 12.65 4.65
C TYR A 124 -2.56 13.99 4.82
N LEU A 125 -1.40 14.12 4.18
CA LEU A 125 -0.59 15.34 4.28
C LEU A 125 -1.29 16.57 3.71
N LEU A 126 -2.10 16.41 2.66
CA LEU A 126 -2.83 17.50 2.03
C LEU A 126 -3.98 18.03 2.90
N PHE A 127 -4.73 17.13 3.54
CA PHE A 127 -5.96 17.48 4.23
C PHE A 127 -5.81 17.66 5.75
N PHE A 128 -4.85 16.99 6.38
CA PHE A 128 -4.75 16.91 7.84
C PHE A 128 -3.54 17.62 8.43
N ILE A 129 -2.58 18.09 7.61
CA ILE A 129 -1.46 18.89 8.11
C ILE A 129 -1.73 20.38 7.90
N PRO A 130 -1.81 21.19 8.98
CA PRO A 130 -1.93 22.63 8.87
C PRO A 130 -0.72 23.23 8.15
N LYS A 131 -0.96 24.18 7.25
CA LYS A 131 0.10 24.91 6.51
C LYS A 131 0.93 25.86 7.40
N THR A 132 0.67 25.90 8.70
CA THR A 132 1.10 26.93 9.66
C THR A 132 2.47 26.69 10.32
N GLN A 133 3.33 25.84 9.76
CA GLN A 133 4.75 25.76 10.16
C GLN A 133 5.67 26.34 9.07
N GLN A 134 5.45 27.61 8.74
CA GLN A 134 6.39 28.45 7.97
C GLN A 134 6.83 29.61 8.86
#